data_AF-A0A9W5Y209-F1
#
_entry.id   AF-A0A9W5Y209-F1
#
_cell.length_a   1.000
_cell.length_b   1.000
_cell.length_c   1.000
_cell.angle_alpha   90.00
_cell.angle_beta   90.00
_cell.angle_gamma   90.00
#
_symmetry.space_group_name_H-M   'P 1'
#
loop_
_entity.id
_entity.type
_entity.pdbx_description
1 polymer ?
#
loop_
_entity_poly.entity_id
_entity_poly.type
_entity_poly.pdbx_seq_one_letter_code
_entity_poly.pdbx_strand_id
1 'polypeptide(L)' 'MKNFVIEDDFWSLFPNAKIGVVVCHHIVNSIKDEDKYKDMIYNSEKEALKYLQNPEFSSNEVIKVWREAFQKFKTKK' A
#
# COMPACT_ATOMS: atom_id res chain seq x y z
N MET A 1 -20.85 -14.14 2.33
CA MET A 1 -20.49 -12.77 1.86
C MET A 1 -19.12 -12.44 2.41
N LYS A 2 -18.23 -11.83 1.62
CA LYS A 2 -16.95 -11.32 2.16
C LYS A 2 -17.28 -10.05 2.94
N ASN A 3 -17.01 -10.07 4.23
CA ASN A 3 -17.20 -8.91 5.07
C ASN A 3 -15.92 -8.07 5.03
N PHE A 4 -16.07 -6.77 4.86
CA PHE A 4 -15.00 -5.82 5.08
C PHE A 4 -15.15 -5.29 6.50
N VAL A 5 -14.20 -5.63 7.38
CA VAL A 5 -14.24 -5.30 8.80
C VAL A 5 -13.01 -4.48 9.13
N ILE A 6 -13.19 -3.39 9.88
CA ILE A 6 -12.13 -2.52 10.35
C ILE A 6 -12.11 -2.61 11.87
N GLU A 7 -10.92 -2.77 12.45
CA GLU A 7 -10.74 -2.86 13.90
C GLU A 7 -10.88 -1.48 14.58
N ASP A 8 -11.39 -1.44 15.81
CA ASP A 8 -11.60 -0.20 16.57
C ASP A 8 -10.29 0.59 16.81
N ASP A 9 -9.16 -0.11 16.89
CA ASP A 9 -7.84 0.50 17.03
C ASP A 9 -7.50 1.40 15.83
N PHE A 10 -7.98 1.08 14.62
CA PHE A 10 -7.81 1.93 13.44
C PHE A 10 -8.56 3.25 13.62
N TRP A 11 -9.83 3.22 14.05
CA TRP A 11 -10.64 4.43 14.23
C TRP A 11 -10.10 5.30 15.37
N SER A 12 -9.51 4.68 16.39
CA SER A 12 -8.82 5.39 17.47
C SER A 12 -7.64 6.22 16.96
N LEU A 13 -6.92 5.72 15.95
CA LEU A 13 -5.79 6.42 15.33
C LEU A 13 -6.22 7.41 14.24
N PHE A 14 -7.31 7.12 13.53
CA PHE A 14 -7.80 7.90 12.39
C PHE A 14 -9.30 8.24 12.50
N PRO A 15 -9.69 9.08 13.49
CA PRO A 15 -11.11 9.35 13.79
C PRO A 15 -11.87 10.03 12.63
N ASN A 16 -11.16 10.70 11.74
CA ASN A 16 -11.72 11.43 10.61
C ASN A 16 -11.56 10.69 9.27
N ALA A 17 -11.09 9.42 9.28
CA ALA A 17 -10.90 8.65 8.05
C ALA A 17 -12.24 8.39 7.34
N LYS A 18 -12.21 8.41 6.01
CA LYS A 18 -13.32 8.00 5.15
C LYS A 18 -12.86 6.83 4.30
N ILE A 19 -13.65 5.77 4.28
CA ILE A 19 -13.30 4.54 3.56
C ILE A 19 -14.33 4.28 2.47
N GLY A 20 -13.85 4.19 1.23
CA GLY A 20 -14.61 3.72 0.09
C GLY A 20 -14.09 2.34 -0.31
N VAL A 21 -14.99 1.40 -0.56
CA VAL A 21 -14.64 0.05 -1.02
C VAL A 21 -15.16 -0.12 -2.44
N VAL A 22 -14.27 -0.49 -3.37
CA VAL A 22 -14.61 -0.85 -4.74
C VAL A 22 -14.30 -2.33 -4.93
N VAL A 23 -15.28 -3.10 -5.41
CA VAL A 23 -15.11 -4.52 -5.70
C VAL A 23 -15.06 -4.71 -7.20
N CYS A 24 -13.88 -5.11 -7.70
CA CYS A 24 -13.71 -5.46 -9.10
C CYS A 24 -13.94 -6.96 -9.29
N HIS A 25 -14.90 -7.31 -10.16
CA HIS A 25 -15.17 -8.69 -10.51
C HIS A 25 -14.39 -9.12 -11.75
N HIS A 26 -14.15 -10.43 -11.89
CA HIS A 26 -13.53 -11.04 -13.07
C HIS A 26 -12.09 -10.58 -13.37
N ILE A 27 -11.36 -10.07 -12.37
CA ILE A 27 -9.92 -9.84 -12.50
C ILE A 27 -9.18 -11.17 -12.38
N VAL A 28 -8.33 -11.45 -13.36
CA VAL A 28 -7.42 -12.61 -13.36
C VAL A 28 -6.01 -12.11 -13.02
N ASN A 29 -5.56 -12.35 -11.80
CA ASN A 29 -4.22 -12.00 -11.34
C ASN A 29 -3.22 -13.13 -11.62
N SER A 30 -3.03 -13.45 -12.89
CA SER A 30 -2.02 -14.40 -13.35
C SER A 30 -1.18 -13.75 -14.45
N ILE A 31 0.11 -14.08 -14.48
CA ILE A 31 0.99 -13.64 -15.56
C ILE A 31 0.51 -14.34 -16.84
N LYS A 32 -0.02 -13.57 -17.79
CA LYS A 32 -0.51 -14.08 -19.07
C LYS A 32 0.58 -14.10 -20.15
N ASP A 33 1.56 -13.21 -20.03
CA ASP A 33 2.64 -12.99 -20.99
C ASP A 33 3.75 -12.26 -20.23
N GLU A 34 4.78 -12.98 -19.83
CA GLU A 34 5.85 -12.45 -18.97
C GLU A 34 6.64 -11.34 -19.68
N ASP A 35 6.99 -11.56 -20.94
CA ASP A 35 7.79 -10.64 -21.73
C ASP A 35 7.05 -9.34 -22.01
N LYS A 36 5.74 -9.40 -22.26
CA LYS A 36 4.92 -8.21 -22.51
C LYS A 36 4.93 -7.20 -21.36
N TYR A 37 4.96 -7.66 -20.11
CA TYR A 37 4.85 -6.77 -18.95
C TYR A 37 6.21 -6.36 -18.38
N LYS A 38 7.28 -7.08 -18.73
CA LYS A 38 8.62 -6.87 -18.19
C LYS A 38 9.10 -5.43 -18.34
N ASP A 39 9.04 -4.89 -19.56
CA ASP A 39 9.49 -3.52 -19.83
C ASP A 39 8.59 -2.48 -19.15
N MET A 40 7.28 -2.73 -19.08
CA MET A 40 6.34 -1.83 -18.39
C MET A 40 6.65 -1.75 -16.90
N ILE A 41 6.88 -2.89 -16.25
CA ILE A 41 7.23 -2.96 -14.82
C ILE A 41 8.58 -2.29 -14.58
N TYR A 42 9.58 -2.60 -15.39
CA TYR A 42 10.93 -2.02 -15.25
C TYR A 42 10.93 -0.50 -15.43
N ASN A 43 10.21 0.02 -16.41
CA ASN A 43 10.07 1.47 -16.59
C ASN A 43 9.29 2.11 -15.43
N SER A 44 8.26 1.44 -14.91
CA SER A 44 7.50 1.92 -13.74
C SER A 44 8.35 1.95 -12.47
N GLU A 45 9.24 0.98 -12.28
CA GLU A 45 10.21 0.95 -11.18
C GLU A 45 11.14 2.17 -11.23
N LYS A 46 11.68 2.49 -12.41
CA LYS A 46 12.52 3.69 -12.61
C LYS A 46 11.75 4.97 -12.32
N GLU A 47 10.51 5.07 -12.78
CA GLU A 47 9.66 6.24 -12.51
C GLU A 47 9.35 6.39 -11.02
N ALA A 48 9.15 5.29 -10.30
CA ALA A 48 8.90 5.31 -8.86
C ALA A 48 10.08 5.91 -8.06
N LEU A 49 11.33 5.77 -8.54
CA LEU A 49 12.50 6.35 -7.90
C LEU A 49 12.46 7.89 -7.80
N LYS A 50 11.70 8.57 -8.66
CA LYS A 50 11.49 10.03 -8.57
C LYS A 50 10.86 10.44 -7.24
N TYR A 51 10.13 9.54 -6.60
CA TYR A 51 9.44 9.75 -5.32
C TYR A 51 10.23 9.19 -4.12
N LEU A 52 11.32 8.45 -4.37
CA LEU A 52 12.16 7.82 -3.35
C LEU A 52 13.53 8.51 -3.28
N GLN A 53 13.52 9.78 -2.84
CA GLN A 53 14.71 10.64 -2.84
C GLN A 53 15.74 10.27 -1.77
N ASN A 54 15.31 9.65 -0.65
CA ASN A 54 16.21 9.26 0.42
C ASN A 54 16.85 7.90 0.12
N PRO A 55 18.19 7.76 0.24
CA PRO A 55 18.89 6.50 0.01
C PRO A 55 18.40 5.39 0.95
N GLU A 56 18.07 5.75 2.18
CA GLU A 56 17.41 4.85 3.10
C GLU A 56 15.90 4.85 2.83
N PHE A 57 15.39 3.71 2.38
CA PHE A 57 13.97 3.54 2.04
C PHE A 57 13.02 3.99 3.16
N SER A 58 13.32 3.63 4.43
CA SER A 58 12.56 4.00 5.63
C SER A 58 12.35 5.50 5.79
N SER A 59 13.34 6.26 5.35
CA SER A 59 13.47 7.69 5.63
C SER A 59 12.80 8.53 4.54
N ASN A 60 12.31 7.91 3.45
CA ASN A 60 11.45 8.59 2.48
C ASN A 60 10.18 9.05 3.16
N GLU A 61 9.83 10.33 3.02
CA GLU A 61 8.75 10.98 3.78
C GLU A 61 7.43 10.21 3.67
N VAL A 62 7.03 9.84 2.45
CA VAL A 62 5.83 9.04 2.19
C VAL A 62 5.86 7.73 2.97
N ILE A 63 6.99 7.03 2.96
CA ILE A 63 7.17 5.74 3.66
C ILE A 63 7.16 5.94 5.18
N LYS A 64 7.83 6.99 5.66
CA LYS A 64 7.96 7.32 7.06
C LYS A 64 6.60 7.57 7.70
N VAL A 65 5.70 8.32 7.05
CA VAL A 65 4.33 8.56 7.52
C VAL A 65 3.59 7.24 7.79
N TRP A 66 3.66 6.29 6.84
CA TRP A 66 3.04 4.98 7.02
C TRP A 66 3.70 4.15 8.12
N ARG A 67 5.03 4.16 8.22
CA ARG A 67 5.76 3.41 9.27
C ARG A 67 5.46 3.95 10.67
N GLU A 68 5.47 5.27 10.84
CA GLU A 68 5.13 5.90 12.11
C GLU A 68 3.67 5.65 12.51
N ALA A 69 2.75 5.71 11.55
CA ALA A 69 1.36 5.32 11.76
C ALA A 69 1.24 3.86 12.22
N PHE A 70 1.93 2.95 11.54
CA PHE A 70 1.92 1.52 11.87
C PHE A 70 2.46 1.23 13.28
N GLN A 71 3.49 1.95 13.72
CA GLN A 71 4.06 1.81 15.08
C GLN A 71 3.09 2.21 16.20
N LYS A 72 2.06 3.01 15.91
CA LYS A 72 1.05 3.41 16.90
C LYS A 72 0.03 2.31 17.19
N PHE A 73 -0.09 1.30 16.31
CA PHE A 73 -0.92 0.14 16.59
C PHE A 73 -0.28 -0.70 17.69
N LYS A 74 -1.10 -1.19 18.62
CA LYS A 74 -0.62 -2.06 19.69
C LYS A 74 -0.15 -3.38 19.07
N THR A 75 1.14 -3.67 19.17
CA THR A 75 1.64 -5.02 18.92
C THR A 75 1.27 -5.89 20.11
N LYS A 76 0.81 -7.12 19.87
CA LYS A 76 0.62 -8.10 20.95
C LYS A 76 1.97 -8.29 21.64
N LYS A 77 2.01 -8.10 22.96
CA LYS A 77 3.03 -8.71 23.82
C LYS A 77 2.68 -10.18 24.04
#